data_AF-A0A844GF59-F1
#
_entry.id   AF-A0A844GF59-F1
#
_cell.length_a   1.000
_cell.length_b   1.000
_cell.length_c   1.000
_cell.angle_alpha   90.00
_cell.angle_beta   90.00
_cell.angle_gamma   90.00
#
_symmetry.space_group_name_H-M   'P 1'
#
loop_
_entity.id
_entity.type
_entity.pdbx_description
1 polymer ?
#
loop_
_entity_poly.entity_id
_entity_poly.type
_entity_poly.pdbx_seq_one_letter_code
_entity_poly.pdbx_strand_id
1 'polypeptide(L)'
;MRSQGWTMKRRLLSMVVLPCSVWAGIPAVAVDVGHGLKAPGARSASGQTEFSFNQRQARQLSQVLAARGIGNVLIGEWGEMEKLTDRTDKAAAQRLFVSVHHDSVQLQYLAESSRFHGYSVFVSRRNPYPRGQPGLCPAHCHRIAAAR
;
A
#
# COMPACT_ATOMS: atom_id res chain seq x y z
N MET A 1 77.71 -6.17 27.71
CA MET A 1 76.32 -5.65 27.79
C MET A 1 75.71 -5.68 26.39
N ARG A 2 74.66 -6.48 26.16
CA ARG A 2 73.93 -6.53 24.89
C ARG A 2 72.62 -5.76 25.06
N SER A 3 72.45 -4.69 24.29
CA SER A 3 71.23 -3.87 24.25
C SER A 3 70.17 -4.56 23.40
N GLN A 4 69.01 -4.85 23.99
CA GLN A 4 67.86 -5.42 23.28
C GLN A 4 67.02 -4.28 22.67
N GLY A 5 66.85 -4.29 21.35
CA GLY A 5 66.01 -3.33 20.63
C GLY A 5 64.54 -3.78 20.64
N TRP A 6 63.65 -2.93 21.15
CA TRP A 6 62.21 -3.16 21.13
C TRP A 6 61.63 -2.61 19.81
N THR A 7 61.22 -3.50 18.90
CA THR A 7 60.47 -3.10 17.69
C THR A 7 58.97 -3.22 17.96
N MET A 8 58.32 -2.07 18.09
CA MET A 8 56.86 -1.99 18.29
C MET A 8 56.17 -2.13 16.93
N LYS A 9 55.63 -3.32 16.61
CA LYS A 9 54.85 -3.54 15.39
C LYS A 9 53.47 -2.90 15.54
N ARG A 10 53.27 -1.70 14.97
CA ARG A 10 51.94 -1.06 14.83
C ARG A 10 51.07 -1.90 13.89
N ARG A 11 50.09 -2.61 14.44
CA ARG A 11 49.02 -3.25 13.66
C ARG A 11 47.94 -2.19 13.38
N LEU A 12 47.87 -1.72 12.14
CA LEU A 12 46.75 -0.91 11.65
C LEU A 12 45.54 -1.82 11.48
N LEU A 13 44.50 -1.58 12.29
CA LEU A 13 43.21 -2.27 12.19
C LEU A 13 42.42 -1.59 11.06
N SER A 14 42.32 -2.25 9.91
CA SER A 14 41.51 -1.78 8.78
C SER A 14 40.03 -2.01 9.11
N MET A 15 39.31 -0.93 9.38
CA MET A 15 37.88 -0.95 9.68
C MET A 15 37.10 -1.03 8.35
N VAL A 16 36.77 -2.25 7.94
CA VAL A 16 35.92 -2.50 6.77
C VAL A 16 34.50 -2.07 7.11
N VAL A 17 34.08 -0.92 6.58
CA VAL A 17 32.68 -0.49 6.64
C VAL A 17 31.91 -1.29 5.58
N LEU A 18 31.23 -2.34 6.02
CA LEU A 18 30.27 -3.08 5.20
C LEU A 18 29.12 -2.11 4.83
N PRO A 19 28.87 -1.85 3.54
CA PRO A 19 27.70 -1.10 3.14
C PRO A 19 26.45 -1.89 3.56
N CYS A 20 25.62 -1.27 4.40
CA CYS A 20 24.29 -1.77 4.68
C CYS A 20 23.51 -1.69 3.37
N SER A 21 23.44 -2.80 2.65
CA SER A 21 22.59 -2.93 1.49
C SER A 21 21.16 -2.75 1.97
N VAL A 22 20.61 -1.54 1.75
CA VAL A 22 19.17 -1.30 1.86
C VAL A 22 18.53 -2.18 0.79
N TRP A 23 18.11 -3.38 1.17
CA TRP A 23 17.18 -4.15 0.38
C TRP A 23 15.89 -3.33 0.36
N ALA A 24 15.76 -2.46 -0.64
CA ALA A 24 14.45 -1.97 -1.05
C ALA A 24 13.66 -3.22 -1.45
N GLY A 25 12.89 -3.76 -0.51
CA GLY A 25 12.09 -4.95 -0.74
C GLY A 25 11.23 -4.75 -1.99
N ILE A 26 11.11 -5.80 -2.80
CA ILE A 26 10.21 -5.79 -3.96
C ILE A 26 8.86 -5.26 -3.48
N PRO A 27 8.30 -4.22 -4.13
CA PRO A 27 7.04 -3.65 -3.68
C PRO A 27 6.00 -4.78 -3.62
N ALA A 28 5.35 -4.86 -2.46
CA ALA A 28 4.48 -5.95 -2.09
C ALA A 28 3.01 -5.60 -2.35
N VAL A 29 2.69 -4.31 -2.39
CA VAL A 29 1.32 -3.81 -2.45
C VAL A 29 1.18 -2.74 -3.55
N ALA A 30 0.32 -2.98 -4.53
CA ALA A 30 -0.23 -1.92 -5.38
C ALA A 30 -1.42 -1.30 -4.64
N VAL A 31 -1.33 -0.01 -4.33
CA VAL A 31 -2.46 0.80 -3.89
C VAL A 31 -3.00 1.55 -5.10
N ASP A 32 -4.24 1.28 -5.48
CA ASP A 32 -4.91 1.89 -6.62
C ASP A 32 -5.93 2.93 -6.15
N VAL A 33 -5.84 4.13 -6.72
CA VAL A 33 -6.82 5.20 -6.52
C VAL A 33 -7.98 4.94 -7.46
N GLY A 34 -9.11 4.47 -6.93
CA GLY A 34 -10.33 4.29 -7.72
C GLY A 34 -10.74 5.59 -8.42
N HIS A 35 -11.34 5.47 -9.61
CA HIS A 35 -11.73 6.59 -10.48
C HIS A 35 -10.55 7.40 -11.05
N GLY A 36 -10.87 8.45 -11.81
CA GLY A 36 -9.89 9.38 -12.39
C GLY A 36 -10.52 10.72 -12.69
N LEU A 37 -9.73 11.71 -13.14
CA LEU A 37 -10.24 13.08 -13.35
C LEU A 37 -11.37 13.13 -14.39
N LYS A 38 -11.29 12.29 -15.44
CA LYS A 38 -12.32 12.21 -16.49
C LYS A 38 -13.59 11.47 -16.06
N ALA A 39 -13.49 10.58 -15.08
CA ALA A 39 -14.59 9.77 -14.57
C ALA A 39 -14.53 9.74 -13.03
N PRO A 40 -14.86 10.86 -12.36
CA PRO A 40 -14.49 11.10 -10.97
C PRO A 40 -15.36 10.37 -9.93
N GLY A 41 -16.34 9.58 -10.39
CA GLY A 41 -17.24 8.80 -9.52
C GLY A 41 -18.33 9.64 -8.88
N ALA A 42 -18.83 9.16 -7.74
CA ALA A 42 -19.90 9.83 -6.99
C ALA A 42 -19.49 11.23 -6.49
N ARG A 43 -20.48 12.03 -6.07
CA ARG A 43 -20.25 13.33 -5.42
C ARG A 43 -20.90 13.35 -4.05
N SER A 44 -20.14 13.81 -3.06
CA SER A 44 -20.64 14.04 -1.70
C SER A 44 -21.58 15.25 -1.62
N ALA A 45 -22.26 15.40 -0.48
CA ALA A 45 -23.10 16.57 -0.20
C ALA A 45 -22.35 17.92 -0.25
N SER A 46 -21.03 17.91 0.01
CA SER A 46 -20.17 19.11 -0.13
C SER A 46 -19.63 19.32 -1.55
N GLY A 47 -20.07 18.52 -2.53
CA GLY A 47 -19.67 18.61 -3.93
C GLY A 47 -18.34 17.94 -4.27
N GLN A 48 -17.58 17.47 -3.27
CA GLN A 48 -16.33 16.74 -3.48
C GLN A 48 -16.57 15.41 -4.18
N THR A 49 -15.66 15.04 -5.09
CA THR A 49 -15.75 13.82 -5.90
C THR A 49 -15.20 12.60 -5.15
N GLU A 50 -15.71 11.42 -5.47
CA GLU A 50 -15.20 10.13 -5.02
C GLU A 50 -13.70 10.02 -5.30
N PHE A 51 -13.24 10.38 -6.51
CA PHE A 51 -11.80 10.41 -6.82
C PHE A 51 -10.99 11.23 -5.80
N SER A 52 -11.48 12.40 -5.37
CA SER A 52 -10.77 13.24 -4.40
C SER A 52 -10.68 12.59 -3.01
N PHE A 53 -11.70 11.84 -2.59
CA PHE A 53 -11.67 11.05 -1.36
C PHE A 53 -10.72 9.85 -1.50
N ASN A 54 -10.78 9.15 -2.63
CA ASN A 54 -9.93 7.99 -2.93
C ASN A 54 -8.45 8.38 -2.92
N GLN A 55 -8.10 9.49 -3.58
CA GLN A 55 -6.73 9.97 -3.65
C GLN A 55 -6.17 10.26 -2.25
N ARG A 56 -6.94 10.95 -1.39
CA ARG A 56 -6.50 11.23 -0.01
C ARG A 56 -6.31 9.96 0.80
N GLN A 57 -7.27 9.03 0.76
CA GLN A 57 -7.19 7.77 1.51
C GLN A 57 -6.06 6.87 1.01
N ALA A 58 -5.87 6.77 -0.31
CA ALA A 58 -4.81 5.97 -0.91
C ALA A 58 -3.40 6.52 -0.60
N ARG A 59 -3.23 7.84 -0.60
CA ARG A 59 -1.99 8.49 -0.14
C ARG A 59 -1.69 8.17 1.33
N GLN A 60 -2.70 8.29 2.20
CA GLN A 60 -2.55 7.93 3.61
C GLN A 60 -2.19 6.44 3.79
N LEU A 61 -2.84 5.54 3.06
CA LEU A 61 -2.53 4.12 3.08
C LEU A 61 -1.09 3.85 2.63
N SER A 62 -0.65 4.44 1.51
CA SER A 62 0.71 4.32 0.99
C SER A 62 1.76 4.80 2.00
N GLN A 63 1.51 5.93 2.66
CA GLN A 63 2.37 6.45 3.73
C GLN A 63 2.46 5.50 4.93
N VAL A 64 1.33 4.93 5.38
CA VAL A 64 1.31 3.96 6.49
C VAL A 64 2.05 2.67 6.12
N LEU A 65 1.91 2.18 4.89
CA LEU A 65 2.65 1.02 4.40
C LEU A 65 4.17 1.30 4.40
N ALA A 66 4.58 2.45 3.84
CA ALA A 66 5.97 2.85 3.80
C ALA A 66 6.58 3.00 5.21
N ALA A 67 5.85 3.64 6.14
CA ALA A 67 6.27 3.79 7.53
C ALA A 67 6.44 2.44 8.27
N ARG A 68 5.78 1.38 7.80
CA ARG A 68 5.92 0.00 8.30
C ARG A 68 6.98 -0.81 7.56
N GLY A 69 7.75 -0.20 6.66
CA GLY A 69 8.77 -0.88 5.85
C GLY A 69 8.18 -1.78 4.75
N ILE A 70 6.90 -1.61 4.40
CA ILE A 70 6.23 -2.37 3.34
C ILE A 70 6.38 -1.62 2.03
N GLY A 71 7.16 -2.20 1.10
CA GLY A 71 7.29 -1.68 -0.26
C GLY A 71 5.91 -1.61 -0.93
N ASN A 72 5.60 -0.48 -1.55
CA ASN A 72 4.33 -0.27 -2.22
C ASN A 72 4.47 0.67 -3.41
N VAL A 73 3.50 0.61 -4.32
CA VAL A 73 3.35 1.54 -5.44
C VAL A 73 1.95 2.14 -5.42
N LEU A 74 1.86 3.43 -5.77
CA LEU A 74 0.59 4.14 -5.87
C LEU A 74 0.20 4.27 -7.36
N ILE A 75 -0.98 3.80 -7.73
CA ILE A 75 -1.50 3.78 -9.11
C ILE A 75 -2.67 4.75 -9.21
N GLY A 76 -2.72 5.58 -10.25
CA GLY A 76 -3.83 6.50 -10.49
C GLY A 76 -3.84 7.73 -9.58
N GLU A 77 -2.72 8.04 -8.92
CA GLU A 77 -2.62 9.18 -8.01
C GLU A 77 -3.04 10.49 -8.67
N TRP A 78 -2.68 10.71 -9.93
CA TRP A 78 -2.94 11.96 -10.63
C TRP A 78 -4.28 11.93 -11.39
N GLY A 79 -5.05 10.86 -11.21
CA GLY A 79 -6.35 10.64 -11.86
C GLY A 79 -6.22 10.41 -13.35
N GLU A 80 -5.07 9.87 -13.77
CA GLU A 80 -4.68 9.59 -15.15
C GLU A 80 -5.26 8.27 -15.69
N MET A 81 -5.85 7.44 -14.83
CA MET A 81 -6.24 6.07 -15.16
C MET A 81 -7.67 5.99 -15.72
N GLU A 82 -7.78 5.80 -17.03
CA GLU A 82 -9.06 5.72 -17.76
C GLU A 82 -9.57 4.28 -17.93
N LYS A 83 -8.67 3.31 -18.11
CA LYS A 83 -9.01 1.90 -18.35
C LYS A 83 -8.70 1.05 -17.14
N LEU A 84 -9.56 0.07 -16.87
CA LEU A 84 -9.37 -0.87 -15.76
C LEU A 84 -8.17 -1.81 -16.00
N THR A 85 -7.93 -2.20 -17.26
CA THR A 85 -6.81 -3.09 -17.64
C THR A 85 -5.45 -2.47 -17.32
N ASP A 86 -5.29 -1.18 -17.60
CA ASP A 86 -4.03 -0.47 -17.39
C ASP A 86 -3.65 -0.41 -15.89
N ARG A 87 -4.66 -0.42 -15.00
CA ARG A 87 -4.47 -0.48 -13.54
C ARG A 87 -3.92 -1.84 -13.12
N THR A 88 -4.49 -2.92 -13.65
CA THR A 88 -4.01 -4.28 -13.36
C THR A 88 -2.65 -4.55 -13.96
N ASP A 89 -2.33 -4.00 -15.12
CA ASP A 89 -1.01 -4.13 -15.76
C ASP A 89 0.08 -3.44 -14.92
N LYS A 90 -0.19 -2.23 -14.42
CA LYS A 90 0.72 -1.53 -13.49
C LYS A 90 0.91 -2.27 -12.17
N ALA A 91 -0.07 -3.06 -11.75
CA ALA A 91 -0.03 -3.84 -10.52
C ALA A 91 0.62 -5.23 -10.69
N ALA A 92 0.96 -5.66 -11.92
CA ALA A 92 1.33 -7.05 -12.22
C ALA A 92 2.52 -7.59 -11.42
N ALA A 93 3.46 -6.72 -11.02
CA ALA A 93 4.63 -7.10 -10.22
C ALA A 93 4.36 -7.19 -8.70
N GLN A 94 3.16 -6.82 -8.25
CA GLN A 94 2.81 -6.72 -6.83
C GLN A 94 2.17 -8.00 -6.30
N ARG A 95 2.37 -8.28 -5.01
CA ARG A 95 1.79 -9.47 -4.35
C ARG A 95 0.34 -9.26 -3.93
N LEU A 96 -0.06 -8.01 -3.71
CA LEU A 96 -1.39 -7.60 -3.30
C LEU A 96 -1.80 -6.36 -4.09
N PHE A 97 -3.04 -6.33 -4.57
CA PHE A 97 -3.67 -5.17 -5.18
C PHE A 97 -4.82 -4.70 -4.28
N VAL A 98 -4.77 -3.44 -3.84
CA VAL A 98 -5.79 -2.79 -3.01
C VAL A 98 -6.32 -1.59 -3.77
N SER A 99 -7.56 -1.68 -4.26
CA SER A 99 -8.24 -0.54 -4.86
C SER A 99 -9.09 0.18 -3.81
N VAL A 100 -8.89 1.48 -3.69
CA VAL A 100 -9.54 2.34 -2.68
C VAL A 100 -10.69 3.10 -3.34
N HIS A 101 -11.89 2.92 -2.80
CA HIS A 101 -13.11 3.56 -3.26
C HIS A 101 -13.90 4.15 -2.09
N HIS A 102 -14.45 5.34 -2.31
CA HIS A 102 -15.41 6.01 -1.43
C HIS A 102 -16.79 5.78 -2.04
N ASP A 103 -17.47 4.77 -1.52
CA ASP A 103 -18.80 4.41 -2.02
C ASP A 103 -19.85 5.49 -1.68
N SER A 104 -20.97 5.44 -2.37
CA SER A 104 -22.16 6.23 -2.09
C SER A 104 -23.33 5.30 -1.83
N VAL A 105 -24.31 5.78 -1.05
CA VAL A 105 -25.60 5.08 -0.99
C VAL A 105 -26.28 5.07 -2.36
N GLN A 106 -27.13 4.08 -2.59
CA GLN A 106 -27.96 4.03 -3.79
C GLN A 106 -28.88 5.25 -3.86
N LEU A 107 -29.29 5.63 -5.08
CA LEU A 107 -30.01 6.88 -5.34
C LEU A 107 -31.25 7.07 -4.44
N GLN A 108 -32.01 6.00 -4.20
CA GLN A 108 -33.22 6.03 -3.37
C GLN A 108 -32.95 6.31 -1.88
N TYR A 109 -31.71 6.15 -1.41
CA TYR A 109 -31.33 6.38 -0.01
C TYR A 109 -30.60 7.72 0.20
N LEU A 110 -30.45 8.55 -0.84
CA LEU A 110 -29.69 9.82 -0.73
C LEU A 110 -30.27 10.78 0.32
N ALA A 111 -31.60 10.88 0.41
CA ALA A 111 -32.29 11.73 1.38
C ALA A 111 -31.99 11.34 2.84
N GLU A 112 -31.59 10.09 3.05
CA GLU A 112 -31.30 9.50 4.36
C GLU A 112 -29.83 9.09 4.49
N SER A 113 -28.96 9.61 3.62
CA SER A 113 -27.55 9.22 3.51
C SER A 113 -26.77 9.36 4.83
N SER A 114 -27.15 10.32 5.68
CA SER A 114 -26.54 10.52 7.01
C SER A 114 -26.71 9.33 7.97
N ARG A 115 -27.67 8.44 7.72
CA ARG A 115 -27.89 7.23 8.53
C ARG A 115 -26.87 6.13 8.21
N PHE A 116 -26.20 6.20 7.06
CA PHE A 116 -25.28 5.18 6.59
C PHE A 116 -23.83 5.60 6.85
N HIS A 117 -23.07 4.73 7.50
CA HIS A 117 -21.66 4.92 7.78
C HIS A 117 -20.97 3.56 7.92
N GLY A 118 -19.65 3.53 7.72
CA GLY A 118 -18.85 2.32 7.82
C GLY A 118 -18.00 2.10 6.59
N TYR A 119 -17.54 0.86 6.42
CA TYR A 119 -16.73 0.43 5.29
C TYR A 119 -17.09 -0.99 4.89
N SER A 120 -16.84 -1.31 3.63
CA SER A 120 -16.97 -2.66 3.07
C SER A 120 -15.66 -3.06 2.42
N VAL A 121 -15.33 -4.35 2.47
CA VAL A 121 -14.16 -4.92 1.79
C VAL A 121 -14.63 -6.01 0.86
N PHE A 122 -14.29 -5.87 -0.42
CA PHE A 122 -14.58 -6.87 -1.44
C PHE A 122 -13.30 -7.61 -1.81
N VAL A 123 -13.37 -8.95 -1.84
CA VAL A 123 -12.25 -9.80 -2.21
C VAL A 123 -12.64 -10.61 -3.44
N SER A 124 -11.76 -10.64 -4.44
CA SER A 124 -11.98 -11.46 -5.64
C SER A 124 -12.19 -12.92 -5.28
N ARG A 125 -13.26 -13.55 -5.79
CA ARG A 125 -13.49 -15.00 -5.68
C ARG A 125 -12.39 -15.84 -6.36
N ARG A 126 -11.63 -15.23 -7.27
CA ARG A 126 -10.46 -15.85 -7.92
C ARG A 126 -9.18 -15.71 -7.11
N ASN A 127 -9.20 -15.03 -5.96
CA ASN A 127 -8.05 -15.01 -5.05
C ASN A 127 -7.87 -16.41 -4.44
N PRO A 128 -6.73 -17.09 -4.66
CA PRO A 128 -6.48 -18.40 -4.07
C PRO A 128 -6.32 -18.38 -2.54
N TYR A 129 -6.20 -17.19 -1.94
CA TYR A 129 -6.01 -16.99 -0.50
C TYR A 129 -7.06 -16.03 0.11
N PRO A 130 -8.35 -16.38 0.08
CA PRO A 130 -9.42 -15.47 0.52
C PRO A 130 -9.41 -15.20 2.03
N ARG A 131 -8.73 -16.03 2.82
CA ARG A 131 -8.53 -15.87 4.27
C ARG A 131 -7.11 -15.37 4.63
N GLY A 132 -6.35 -14.90 3.65
CA GLY A 132 -4.93 -14.56 3.78
C GLY A 132 -4.00 -15.69 3.35
N GLN A 133 -2.80 -15.32 2.89
CA GLN A 133 -1.74 -16.28 2.55
C GLN A 133 -1.17 -16.89 3.86
N PRO A 134 -1.09 -18.22 3.98
CA PRO A 134 -0.36 -18.86 5.08
C PRO A 134 1.09 -18.35 5.09
N GLY A 135 1.54 -17.79 6.21
CA GLY A 135 2.91 -17.29 6.39
C GLY A 135 3.13 -15.78 6.21
N LEU A 136 2.10 -14.99 5.86
CA LEU A 136 2.25 -13.54 5.67
C LEU A 136 2.04 -12.68 6.93
N CYS A 137 1.59 -13.26 8.05
CA CYS A 137 1.48 -12.53 9.32
C CYS A 137 1.39 -13.52 10.51
N PRO A 138 2.36 -13.57 11.44
CA PRO A 138 2.28 -14.48 12.58
C PRO A 138 1.32 -14.07 13.70
N ALA A 139 0.79 -12.83 13.75
CA ALA A 139 0.19 -12.36 15.00
C ALA A 139 -1.05 -11.46 14.96
N HIS A 140 -1.47 -10.84 13.85
CA HIS A 140 -2.53 -9.81 13.93
C HIS A 140 -3.41 -9.70 12.67
N CYS A 141 -4.00 -10.81 12.22
CA CYS A 141 -5.06 -10.76 11.22
C CYS A 141 -6.41 -11.07 11.90
N HIS A 142 -7.06 -10.05 12.45
CA HIS A 142 -8.47 -10.18 12.84
C HIS A 142 -9.32 -10.29 11.57
N ARG A 143 -10.27 -11.24 11.61
CA ARG A 143 -11.10 -11.71 10.49
C ARG A 143 -11.65 -10.56 9.64
N ILE A 144 -11.18 -10.43 8.40
CA ILE A 144 -11.94 -9.75 7.34
C ILE A 144 -13.06 -10.72 6.95
N ALA A 145 -14.26 -10.49 7.50
CA ALA A 145 -15.44 -11.24 7.13
C ALA A 145 -15.81 -10.88 5.68
N ALA A 146 -15.85 -11.89 4.81
CA ALA A 146 -16.50 -11.78 3.52
C ALA A 146 -18.01 -11.56 3.78
N ALA A 147 -18.53 -10.39 3.41
CA ALA A 147 -19.96 -10.16 3.35
C ALA A 147 -20.57 -11.08 2.26
N ARG A 148 -21.73 -11.63 2.58
CA ARG A 148 -22.49 -12.61 1.78
C ARG A 148 -22.94 -12.05 0.44
#